data_AF-A0A918M801-F1
#
_entry.id   AF-A0A918M801-F1
#
_cell.length_a   1.000
_cell.length_b   1.000
_cell.length_c   1.000
_cell.angle_alpha   90.00
_cell.angle_beta   90.00
_cell.angle_gamma   90.00
#
_symmetry.space_group_name_H-M   'P 1'
#
loop_
_entity.id
_entity.type
_entity.pdbx_description
1 polymer ?
#
loop_
_entity_poly.entity_id
_entity_poly.type
_entity_poly.pdbx_seq_one_letter_code
_entity_poly.pdbx_strand_id
1 'polypeptide(L)'
;MLKTFRKNRTAASGLVATSLVVTSLTAITGSTAAAERNALPSHQCTVNGVSAPPGDMVRGTARNDTIECENDINNVTVWGAGGNDNIRVKGLIIDSQVLGGDGRDTIQTSHLLPRNGSATVRGNAGDDTLIVATVRGTSDQGAAVYGDMGDDRITVGSVHGTPGEHERGGGQVFGNDGYDRITSGTIDFGGRVVGGSEDDLIEAKAVGPEAGGTIQGGPGEDIVRGTGNTVLSAGPGWGVVDGGLGTDDCKAAHAAPERARSTIANCP
;
A
#
# COMPACT_ATOMS: atom_id res chain seq x y z
N MET A 1 22.94 53.83 -14.52
CA MET A 1 22.42 54.89 -15.42
C MET A 1 22.71 54.48 -16.85
N LEU A 2 21.75 54.67 -17.78
CA LEU A 2 21.76 54.29 -19.21
C LEU A 2 21.64 52.77 -19.51
N LYS A 3 20.48 52.32 -20.04
CA LYS A 3 20.21 52.29 -21.49
C LYS A 3 18.85 51.67 -21.83
N THR A 4 18.26 52.31 -22.81
CA THR A 4 16.93 52.26 -23.42
C THR A 4 16.78 51.07 -24.39
N PHE A 5 15.57 50.49 -24.42
CA PHE A 5 14.81 49.92 -25.54
C PHE A 5 15.50 49.28 -26.76
N ARG A 6 15.03 48.08 -27.13
CA ARG A 6 14.76 47.70 -28.53
C ARG A 6 13.56 46.75 -28.64
N LYS A 7 12.41 47.29 -29.09
CA LYS A 7 11.31 46.55 -29.71
C LYS A 7 11.61 46.48 -31.20
N ASN A 8 11.80 45.29 -31.76
CA ASN A 8 11.88 45.11 -33.21
C ASN A 8 10.45 44.92 -33.76
N ARG A 9 10.06 45.82 -34.66
CA ARG A 9 8.94 45.67 -35.60
C ARG A 9 9.52 45.43 -36.99
N THR A 10 9.02 44.41 -37.67
CA THR A 10 9.06 44.18 -39.12
C THR A 10 7.99 43.11 -39.37
N ALA A 11 7.20 43.09 -40.43
CA ALA A 11 7.06 43.94 -41.60
C ALA A 11 5.63 43.79 -42.15
N ALA A 12 5.22 44.76 -42.97
CA ALA A 12 3.97 44.77 -43.71
C ALA A 12 3.95 43.70 -44.82
N SER A 13 2.75 43.18 -45.11
CA SER A 13 2.34 42.52 -46.37
C SER A 13 0.80 42.47 -46.27
N GLY A 14 0.00 43.03 -47.16
CA GLY A 14 0.00 42.86 -48.61
C GLY A 14 -1.26 42.07 -48.95
N LEU A 15 -2.38 42.77 -49.18
CA LEU A 15 -3.69 42.19 -49.54
C LEU A 15 -3.66 41.74 -51.01
N VAL A 16 -3.93 40.46 -51.27
CA VAL A 16 -4.47 39.98 -52.56
C VAL A 16 -5.55 38.95 -52.26
N ALA A 17 -6.77 39.29 -52.68
CA ALA A 17 -7.93 38.42 -52.61
C ALA A 17 -7.85 37.33 -53.68
N THR A 18 -8.08 36.09 -53.30
CA THR A 18 -8.35 34.99 -54.24
C THR A 18 -9.38 34.07 -53.61
N SER A 19 -10.51 33.94 -54.31
CA SER A 19 -11.68 33.14 -53.93
C SER A 19 -11.32 31.67 -53.76
N LEU A 20 -11.68 31.10 -52.61
CA LEU A 20 -11.64 29.66 -52.36
C LEU A 20 -13.06 29.17 -52.02
N VAL A 21 -13.52 28.25 -52.85
CA VAL A 21 -14.77 27.51 -52.72
C VAL A 21 -14.72 26.70 -51.42
N VAL A 22 -15.58 27.03 -50.46
CA VAL A 22 -15.75 26.25 -49.23
C VAL A 22 -16.56 25.00 -49.58
N THR A 23 -15.86 23.88 -49.77
CA THR A 23 -16.46 22.54 -49.71
C THR A 23 -16.40 22.08 -48.27
N SER A 24 -17.56 21.99 -47.62
CA SER A 24 -17.73 21.45 -46.28
C SER A 24 -17.43 19.95 -46.28
N LEU A 25 -16.18 19.58 -46.02
CA LEU A 25 -15.85 18.24 -45.53
C LEU A 25 -16.36 18.15 -44.08
N THR A 26 -17.50 17.50 -43.88
CA THR A 26 -17.85 16.91 -42.60
C THR A 26 -16.84 15.81 -42.29
N ALA A 27 -15.77 16.16 -41.57
CA ALA A 27 -14.95 15.17 -40.91
C ALA A 27 -15.85 14.47 -39.88
N ILE A 28 -16.31 13.27 -40.22
CA ILE A 28 -16.81 12.31 -39.24
C ILE A 28 -15.56 11.92 -38.45
N THR A 29 -15.24 12.70 -37.43
CA THR A 29 -14.41 12.22 -36.33
C THR A 29 -15.25 11.15 -35.66
N GLY A 30 -15.16 9.92 -36.17
CA GLY A 30 -15.47 8.74 -35.39
C GLY A 30 -14.44 8.71 -34.25
N SER A 31 -14.70 9.49 -33.20
CA SER A 31 -14.15 9.23 -31.90
C SER A 31 -14.68 7.86 -31.50
N THR A 32 -13.92 6.82 -31.87
CA THR A 32 -13.89 5.62 -31.05
C THR A 32 -13.27 6.05 -29.73
N ALA A 33 -14.07 6.70 -28.88
CA ALA A 33 -13.96 6.50 -27.46
C ALA A 33 -14.18 5.00 -27.30
N ALA A 34 -13.08 4.25 -27.36
CA ALA A 34 -13.02 2.96 -26.75
C ALA A 34 -13.34 3.26 -25.29
N ALA A 35 -14.62 3.09 -24.93
CA ALA A 35 -15.01 3.04 -23.55
C ALA A 35 -14.04 2.07 -22.89
N GLU A 36 -13.24 2.57 -21.94
CA GLU A 36 -12.54 1.72 -21.00
C GLU A 36 -13.60 0.76 -20.47
N ARG A 37 -13.57 -0.48 -20.96
CA ARG A 37 -14.38 -1.53 -20.37
C ARG A 37 -13.75 -1.71 -19.00
N ASN A 38 -14.35 -1.11 -17.97
CA ASN A 38 -14.12 -1.50 -16.59
C ASN A 38 -14.16 -3.03 -16.61
N ALA A 39 -13.00 -3.65 -16.43
CA ALA A 39 -12.91 -5.09 -16.41
C ALA A 39 -13.88 -5.55 -15.32
N LEU A 40 -14.81 -6.43 -15.68
CA LEU A 40 -15.77 -6.94 -14.70
C LEU A 40 -14.98 -7.55 -13.54
N PRO A 41 -15.43 -7.36 -12.29
CA PRO A 41 -14.87 -8.04 -11.14
C PRO A 41 -14.62 -9.51 -11.44
N SER A 42 -13.44 -10.01 -11.13
CA SER A 42 -13.06 -11.37 -11.44
C SER A 42 -12.40 -12.04 -10.25
N HIS A 43 -12.81 -13.28 -10.01
CA HIS A 43 -12.24 -14.16 -9.02
C HIS A 43 -12.58 -15.61 -9.36
N GLN A 44 -11.78 -16.54 -8.84
CA GLN A 44 -12.10 -17.96 -8.80
C GLN A 44 -11.91 -18.42 -7.37
N CYS A 45 -12.96 -18.25 -6.57
CA CYS A 45 -12.93 -18.54 -5.14
C CYS A 45 -13.94 -19.61 -4.76
N THR A 46 -13.65 -20.30 -3.66
CA THR A 46 -14.59 -21.18 -2.97
C THR A 46 -14.78 -20.69 -1.54
N VAL A 47 -15.97 -20.91 -0.99
CA VAL A 47 -16.31 -20.72 0.43
C VAL A 47 -16.75 -22.07 0.95
N ASN A 48 -16.00 -22.64 1.90
CA ASN A 48 -16.20 -23.98 2.45
C ASN A 48 -16.26 -25.07 1.37
N GLY A 49 -15.40 -24.95 0.34
CA GLY A 49 -15.34 -25.89 -0.79
C GLY A 49 -16.45 -25.73 -1.83
N VAL A 50 -17.38 -24.78 -1.64
CA VAL A 50 -18.43 -24.45 -2.62
C VAL A 50 -17.98 -23.26 -3.44
N SER A 51 -18.07 -23.34 -4.78
CA SER A 51 -17.71 -22.22 -5.66
C SER A 51 -18.52 -20.97 -5.31
N ALA A 52 -17.83 -19.87 -5.07
CA ALA A 52 -18.45 -18.56 -4.93
C ALA A 52 -19.06 -18.15 -6.29
N PRO A 53 -20.27 -17.57 -6.30
CA PRO A 53 -20.85 -16.99 -7.52
C PRO A 53 -19.93 -15.89 -8.09
N PRO A 54 -19.89 -15.68 -9.42
CA PRO A 54 -19.19 -14.53 -9.98
C PRO A 54 -19.77 -13.20 -9.47
N GLY A 55 -18.90 -12.25 -9.15
CA GLY A 55 -19.33 -10.91 -8.72
C GLY A 55 -18.19 -10.10 -8.13
N ASP A 56 -18.56 -9.00 -7.47
CA ASP A 56 -17.68 -8.10 -6.72
C ASP A 56 -17.50 -8.51 -5.26
N MET A 57 -18.13 -9.60 -4.82
CA MET A 57 -18.16 -10.02 -3.42
C MET A 57 -18.04 -11.54 -3.29
N VAL A 58 -17.07 -11.98 -2.49
CA VAL A 58 -16.95 -13.35 -1.96
C VAL A 58 -17.13 -13.26 -0.45
N ARG A 59 -18.23 -13.81 0.06
CA ARG A 59 -18.62 -13.64 1.47
C ARG A 59 -18.72 -14.98 2.18
N GLY A 60 -18.12 -15.06 3.37
CA GLY A 60 -18.38 -16.09 4.36
C GLY A 60 -19.72 -15.89 5.09
N THR A 61 -19.78 -16.39 6.29
CA THR A 61 -20.93 -16.55 7.17
C THR A 61 -20.58 -15.99 8.55
N ALA A 62 -21.39 -16.28 9.57
CA ALA A 62 -21.09 -15.89 10.95
C ALA A 62 -20.38 -17.01 11.73
N ARG A 63 -19.81 -17.99 11.02
CA ARG A 63 -19.09 -19.14 11.56
C ARG A 63 -17.74 -19.19 10.87
N ASN A 64 -16.81 -19.91 11.46
CA ASN A 64 -15.51 -20.20 10.86
C ASN A 64 -15.66 -20.75 9.43
N ASP A 65 -15.17 -19.98 8.47
CA ASP A 65 -15.19 -20.29 7.06
C ASP A 65 -13.79 -20.53 6.53
N THR A 66 -13.69 -21.33 5.47
CA THR A 66 -12.48 -21.44 4.65
C THR A 66 -12.76 -20.83 3.30
N ILE A 67 -12.11 -19.71 2.99
CA ILE A 67 -12.24 -19.01 1.71
C ILE A 67 -10.94 -19.16 0.93
N GLU A 68 -10.99 -19.82 -0.23
CA GLU A 68 -9.81 -20.05 -1.05
C GLU A 68 -10.02 -19.52 -2.46
N CYS A 69 -9.15 -18.60 -2.89
CA CYS A 69 -9.09 -18.04 -4.23
C CYS A 69 -7.83 -18.53 -4.96
N GLU A 70 -8.02 -19.31 -6.02
CA GLU A 70 -6.92 -19.98 -6.74
C GLU A 70 -6.15 -19.04 -7.68
N ASN A 71 -6.80 -18.00 -8.18
CA ASN A 71 -6.27 -17.07 -9.16
C ASN A 71 -6.26 -15.63 -8.61
N ASP A 72 -5.82 -14.70 -9.46
CA ASP A 72 -5.91 -13.26 -9.19
C ASP A 72 -7.35 -12.86 -8.88
N ILE A 73 -7.50 -11.95 -7.93
CA ILE A 73 -8.76 -11.24 -7.70
C ILE A 73 -8.61 -9.81 -8.20
N ASN A 74 -9.63 -9.32 -8.90
CA ASN A 74 -9.63 -7.98 -9.47
C ASN A 74 -10.96 -7.29 -9.20
N ASN A 75 -10.95 -6.15 -8.51
CA ASN A 75 -12.13 -5.38 -8.13
C ASN A 75 -13.16 -6.22 -7.33
N VAL A 76 -12.67 -7.04 -6.40
CA VAL A 76 -13.48 -7.94 -5.56
C VAL A 76 -13.22 -7.66 -4.09
N THR A 77 -14.28 -7.74 -3.28
CA THR A 77 -14.18 -7.82 -1.82
C THR A 77 -14.30 -9.27 -1.39
N VAL A 78 -13.27 -9.80 -0.75
CA VAL A 78 -13.31 -11.09 -0.06
C VAL A 78 -13.53 -10.80 1.43
N TRP A 79 -14.56 -11.36 2.05
CA TRP A 79 -14.95 -11.05 3.42
C TRP A 79 -15.32 -12.31 4.20
N GLY A 80 -14.58 -12.63 5.25
CA GLY A 80 -14.86 -13.75 6.17
C GLY A 80 -16.17 -13.57 6.93
N ALA A 81 -16.41 -12.34 7.37
CA ALA A 81 -17.59 -11.85 8.10
C ALA A 81 -17.52 -12.08 9.60
N GLY A 82 -17.86 -13.25 10.13
CA GLY A 82 -17.71 -13.50 11.56
C GLY A 82 -17.35 -14.94 11.86
N GLY A 83 -16.65 -15.16 12.97
CA GLY A 83 -16.03 -16.46 13.26
C GLY A 83 -14.53 -16.39 13.01
N ASN A 84 -13.84 -17.52 13.20
CA ASN A 84 -12.40 -17.60 12.97
C ASN A 84 -12.15 -18.17 11.58
N ASP A 85 -11.90 -17.30 10.61
CA ASP A 85 -11.85 -17.62 9.20
C ASP A 85 -10.43 -17.91 8.72
N ASN A 86 -10.33 -18.78 7.71
CA ASN A 86 -9.09 -19.02 6.98
C ASN A 86 -9.25 -18.54 5.54
N ILE A 87 -8.65 -17.40 5.22
CA ILE A 87 -8.76 -16.75 3.92
C ILE A 87 -7.43 -16.86 3.19
N ARG A 88 -7.43 -17.54 2.06
CA ARG A 88 -6.23 -17.73 1.22
C ARG A 88 -6.49 -17.22 -0.19
N VAL A 89 -5.71 -16.22 -0.61
CA VAL A 89 -5.68 -15.76 -2.01
C VAL A 89 -4.32 -16.02 -2.61
N LYS A 90 -4.24 -16.99 -3.53
CA LYS A 90 -2.98 -17.43 -4.14
C LYS A 90 -2.48 -16.47 -5.21
N GLY A 91 -3.41 -15.88 -5.98
CA GLY A 91 -3.10 -14.90 -7.00
C GLY A 91 -2.90 -13.49 -6.45
N LEU A 92 -2.76 -12.54 -7.37
CA LEU A 92 -2.58 -11.12 -7.09
C LEU A 92 -3.86 -10.49 -6.53
N ILE A 93 -3.69 -9.48 -5.66
CA ILE A 93 -4.80 -8.65 -5.16
C ILE A 93 -4.78 -7.34 -5.93
N ILE A 94 -5.65 -7.22 -6.93
CA ILE A 94 -5.70 -6.08 -7.85
C ILE A 94 -6.94 -5.26 -7.53
N ASP A 95 -6.77 -4.00 -7.10
CA ASP A 95 -7.89 -3.10 -6.81
C ASP A 95 -8.98 -3.74 -5.92
N SER A 96 -8.57 -4.59 -4.97
CA SER A 96 -9.43 -5.52 -4.24
C SER A 96 -9.20 -5.41 -2.74
N GLN A 97 -10.17 -5.89 -1.95
CA GLN A 97 -10.11 -5.88 -0.50
C GLN A 97 -10.24 -7.30 0.03
N VAL A 98 -9.44 -7.66 1.03
CA VAL A 98 -9.56 -8.91 1.78
C VAL A 98 -9.77 -8.55 3.24
N LEU A 99 -10.91 -8.95 3.79
CA LEU A 99 -11.38 -8.60 5.12
C LEU A 99 -11.58 -9.90 5.92
N GLY A 100 -10.97 -10.01 7.10
CA GLY A 100 -11.25 -11.07 8.06
C GLY A 100 -12.69 -10.94 8.56
N GLY A 101 -12.91 -9.99 9.46
CA GLY A 101 -14.21 -9.72 10.04
C GLY A 101 -14.14 -9.72 11.56
N ASP A 102 -15.18 -10.20 12.21
CA ASP A 102 -15.15 -10.40 13.66
C ASP A 102 -14.61 -11.81 13.98
N GLY A 103 -13.53 -11.91 14.74
CA GLY A 103 -12.99 -13.19 15.20
C GLY A 103 -11.47 -13.23 15.08
N ARG A 104 -10.89 -14.41 15.28
CA ARG A 104 -9.45 -14.63 15.07
C ARG A 104 -9.26 -15.24 13.68
N ASP A 105 -8.90 -14.41 12.72
CA ASP A 105 -8.77 -14.78 11.33
C ASP A 105 -7.32 -15.09 10.95
N THR A 106 -7.16 -15.93 9.94
CA THR A 106 -5.88 -16.15 9.28
C THR A 106 -6.02 -15.79 7.82
N ILE A 107 -5.35 -14.72 7.40
CA ILE A 107 -5.40 -14.21 6.04
C ILE A 107 -4.02 -14.37 5.39
N GLN A 108 -3.94 -15.17 4.34
CA GLN A 108 -2.73 -15.34 3.55
C GLN A 108 -2.96 -14.89 2.11
N THR A 109 -2.25 -13.84 1.68
CA THR A 109 -2.33 -13.29 0.33
C THR A 109 -0.95 -13.17 -0.32
N SER A 110 -0.92 -13.02 -1.64
CA SER A 110 0.32 -12.82 -2.37
C SER A 110 0.73 -11.33 -2.40
N HIS A 111 0.57 -10.65 -3.52
CA HIS A 111 1.06 -9.30 -3.76
C HIS A 111 -0.12 -8.34 -3.89
N LEU A 112 -0.10 -7.27 -3.11
CA LEU A 112 -1.03 -6.15 -3.28
C LEU A 112 -0.53 -5.27 -4.43
N LEU A 113 -1.32 -5.19 -5.50
CA LEU A 113 -0.96 -4.51 -6.75
C LEU A 113 -2.12 -3.63 -7.23
N PRO A 114 -2.34 -2.46 -6.60
CA PRO A 114 -3.33 -1.53 -7.08
C PRO A 114 -2.94 -1.01 -8.46
N ARG A 115 -3.93 -0.83 -9.33
CA ARG A 115 -3.78 -0.29 -10.70
C ARG A 115 -4.60 0.98 -10.87
N ASN A 116 -5.89 0.91 -10.56
CA ASN A 116 -6.81 2.04 -10.67
C ASN A 116 -7.46 2.41 -9.34
N GLY A 117 -7.45 1.49 -8.37
CA GLY A 117 -8.04 1.65 -7.04
C GLY A 117 -7.00 1.44 -5.95
N SER A 118 -7.40 0.79 -4.86
CA SER A 118 -6.51 0.41 -3.77
C SER A 118 -6.57 -1.09 -3.54
N ALA A 119 -5.48 -1.67 -3.05
CA ALA A 119 -5.43 -3.07 -2.66
C ALA A 119 -5.23 -3.16 -1.15
N THR A 120 -6.18 -3.75 -0.43
CA THR A 120 -6.15 -3.77 1.04
C THR A 120 -6.34 -5.17 1.62
N VAL A 121 -5.67 -5.43 2.74
CA VAL A 121 -5.91 -6.57 3.61
C VAL A 121 -6.19 -6.02 5.00
N ARG A 122 -7.26 -6.48 5.65
CA ARG A 122 -7.67 -6.04 6.98
C ARG A 122 -8.04 -7.24 7.85
N GLY A 123 -7.47 -7.32 9.05
CA GLY A 123 -7.90 -8.26 10.08
C GLY A 123 -9.32 -7.94 10.54
N ASN A 124 -9.52 -6.68 10.94
CA ASN A 124 -10.73 -6.11 11.56
C ASN A 124 -10.74 -6.38 13.08
N ALA A 125 -11.72 -7.09 13.63
CA ALA A 125 -11.85 -7.20 15.08
C ALA A 125 -11.47 -8.60 15.57
N GLY A 126 -10.45 -8.67 16.42
CA GLY A 126 -9.92 -9.88 17.05
C GLY A 126 -8.43 -10.06 16.76
N ASP A 127 -7.81 -11.08 17.37
CA ASP A 127 -6.35 -11.27 17.26
C ASP A 127 -6.02 -12.00 15.95
N ASP A 128 -5.74 -11.28 14.87
CA ASP A 128 -5.60 -11.84 13.53
C ASP A 128 -4.17 -12.25 13.19
N THR A 129 -4.05 -13.09 12.14
CA THR A 129 -2.76 -13.44 11.54
C THR A 129 -2.79 -13.10 10.05
N LEU A 130 -2.02 -12.09 9.67
CA LEU A 130 -1.95 -11.57 8.32
C LEU A 130 -0.59 -11.90 7.69
N ILE A 131 -0.58 -12.65 6.59
CA ILE A 131 0.63 -13.02 5.86
C ILE A 131 0.52 -12.52 4.42
N VAL A 132 1.30 -11.50 4.08
CA VAL A 132 1.26 -10.85 2.76
C VAL A 132 2.65 -10.86 2.14
N ALA A 133 2.79 -11.36 0.91
CA ALA A 133 4.11 -11.47 0.29
C ALA A 133 4.73 -10.09 0.02
N THR A 134 3.97 -9.16 -0.57
CA THR A 134 4.44 -7.77 -0.76
C THR A 134 3.31 -6.77 -0.68
N VAL A 135 3.59 -5.64 -0.05
CA VAL A 135 2.70 -4.47 0.00
C VAL A 135 3.31 -3.38 -0.86
N ARG A 136 2.77 -3.18 -2.07
CA ARG A 136 3.32 -2.23 -3.05
C ARG A 136 2.26 -1.28 -3.58
N GLY A 137 2.26 -0.05 -3.11
CA GLY A 137 1.46 1.03 -3.69
C GLY A 137 2.26 1.92 -4.63
N THR A 138 1.57 2.88 -5.24
CA THR A 138 2.12 3.98 -6.03
C THR A 138 1.80 5.31 -5.34
N SER A 139 2.31 6.44 -5.84
CA SER A 139 1.92 7.76 -5.32
C SER A 139 0.41 8.02 -5.45
N ASP A 140 -0.27 7.36 -6.38
CA ASP A 140 -1.67 7.69 -6.68
C ASP A 140 -2.62 6.62 -6.16
N GLN A 141 -2.08 5.44 -5.82
CA GLN A 141 -2.84 4.28 -5.39
C GLN A 141 -2.18 3.57 -4.20
N GLY A 142 -2.92 3.44 -3.09
CA GLY A 142 -2.44 2.77 -1.89
C GLY A 142 -2.50 1.23 -1.98
N ALA A 143 -1.49 0.59 -1.39
CA ALA A 143 -1.57 -0.79 -0.96
C ALA A 143 -1.37 -0.85 0.55
N ALA A 144 -2.29 -1.48 1.28
CA ALA A 144 -2.25 -1.42 2.73
C ALA A 144 -2.64 -2.72 3.42
N VAL A 145 -2.01 -2.98 4.55
CA VAL A 145 -2.34 -4.06 5.48
C VAL A 145 -2.65 -3.43 6.83
N TYR A 146 -3.79 -3.80 7.42
CA TYR A 146 -4.22 -3.32 8.72
C TYR A 146 -4.53 -4.53 9.61
N GLY A 147 -3.95 -4.57 10.81
CA GLY A 147 -4.40 -5.46 11.89
C GLY A 147 -5.82 -5.07 12.32
N ASP A 148 -5.96 -3.80 12.71
CA ASP A 148 -7.17 -3.13 13.20
C ASP A 148 -7.35 -3.25 14.72
N MET A 149 -8.28 -4.05 15.25
CA MET A 149 -8.50 -4.14 16.70
C MET A 149 -8.12 -5.52 17.20
N GLY A 150 -7.13 -5.65 18.07
CA GLY A 150 -6.73 -6.92 18.67
C GLY A 150 -5.22 -7.10 18.68
N ASP A 151 -4.73 -8.20 19.25
CA ASP A 151 -3.29 -8.48 19.27
C ASP A 151 -2.85 -9.18 17.98
N ASP A 152 -2.54 -8.42 16.93
CA ASP A 152 -2.34 -8.95 15.59
C ASP A 152 -0.93 -9.47 15.33
N ARG A 153 -0.84 -10.45 14.41
CA ARG A 153 0.42 -10.97 13.88
C ARG A 153 0.50 -10.69 12.40
N ILE A 154 1.28 -9.67 12.04
CA ILE A 154 1.41 -9.23 10.66
C ILE A 154 2.79 -9.62 10.13
N THR A 155 2.84 -10.43 9.09
CA THR A 155 4.07 -10.80 8.38
C THR A 155 4.00 -10.33 6.94
N VAL A 156 4.90 -9.41 6.57
CA VAL A 156 5.01 -8.89 5.21
C VAL A 156 6.40 -9.14 4.62
N GLY A 157 6.47 -9.62 3.38
CA GLY A 157 7.76 -9.89 2.75
C GLY A 157 8.52 -8.62 2.35
N SER A 158 7.83 -7.59 1.87
CA SER A 158 8.39 -6.24 1.71
C SER A 158 7.31 -5.16 1.63
N VAL A 159 7.69 -3.93 1.95
CA VAL A 159 6.80 -2.77 1.95
C VAL A 159 7.42 -1.67 1.10
N HIS A 160 6.73 -1.28 0.03
CA HIS A 160 7.26 -0.35 -0.96
C HIS A 160 6.21 0.62 -1.46
N GLY A 161 6.66 1.81 -1.85
CA GLY A 161 5.90 2.71 -2.69
C GLY A 161 5.83 4.10 -2.09
N THR A 162 6.02 5.10 -2.95
CA THR A 162 6.09 6.49 -2.54
C THR A 162 4.74 6.92 -1.95
N PRO A 163 4.70 7.51 -0.75
CA PRO A 163 3.50 8.10 -0.22
C PRO A 163 2.91 9.09 -1.22
N GLY A 164 1.62 8.94 -1.46
CA GLY A 164 0.86 9.83 -2.33
C GLY A 164 0.61 11.20 -1.75
N GLU A 165 -0.12 12.02 -2.50
CA GLU A 165 -0.70 13.24 -1.94
C GLU A 165 -1.55 12.86 -0.70
N HIS A 166 -1.32 13.55 0.41
CA HIS A 166 -1.94 13.27 1.71
C HIS A 166 -1.62 11.88 2.30
N GLU A 167 -0.50 11.27 1.94
CA GLU A 167 -0.08 9.95 2.43
C GLU A 167 -1.06 8.82 2.06
N ARG A 168 -1.91 9.03 1.04
CA ARG A 168 -2.90 8.04 0.56
C ARG A 168 -2.37 7.07 -0.51
N GLY A 169 -1.05 7.08 -0.71
CA GLY A 169 -0.35 6.23 -1.67
C GLY A 169 0.77 5.43 -1.00
N GLY A 170 1.40 4.56 -1.78
CA GLY A 170 2.51 3.74 -1.34
C GLY A 170 2.09 2.46 -0.63
N GLY A 171 3.09 1.70 -0.19
CA GLY A 171 2.89 0.47 0.56
C GLY A 171 2.89 0.77 2.06
N GLN A 172 1.86 0.32 2.76
CA GLN A 172 1.64 0.68 4.16
C GLN A 172 1.22 -0.53 5.00
N VAL A 173 1.71 -0.61 6.22
CA VAL A 173 1.33 -1.63 7.19
C VAL A 173 1.06 -0.97 8.53
N PHE A 174 -0.06 -1.32 9.14
CA PHE A 174 -0.52 -0.79 10.42
C PHE A 174 -0.94 -1.96 11.30
N GLY A 175 -0.48 -1.98 12.54
CA GLY A 175 -1.09 -2.79 13.58
C GLY A 175 -2.43 -2.21 14.02
N ASN A 176 -2.40 -0.95 14.48
CA ASN A 176 -3.50 -0.15 15.06
C ASN A 176 -3.74 -0.42 16.54
N ASP A 177 -4.91 -0.88 16.97
CA ASP A 177 -5.22 -0.99 18.40
C ASP A 177 -4.86 -2.41 18.89
N GLY A 178 -4.03 -2.53 19.93
CA GLY A 178 -3.63 -3.81 20.52
C GLY A 178 -2.13 -4.07 20.50
N TYR A 179 -1.69 -5.16 21.11
CA TYR A 179 -0.27 -5.51 21.20
C TYR A 179 0.22 -6.21 19.93
N ASP A 180 0.62 -5.46 18.91
CA ASP A 180 0.87 -6.01 17.59
C ASP A 180 2.29 -6.56 17.41
N ARG A 181 2.38 -7.60 16.59
CA ARG A 181 3.65 -8.20 16.17
C ARG A 181 3.80 -8.09 14.66
N ILE A 182 4.57 -7.10 14.23
CA ILE A 182 4.80 -6.81 12.82
C ILE A 182 6.20 -7.27 12.42
N THR A 183 6.27 -8.28 11.57
CA THR A 183 7.51 -8.75 10.93
C THR A 183 7.52 -8.36 9.46
N SER A 184 8.46 -7.52 9.06
CA SER A 184 8.63 -7.04 7.70
C SER A 184 9.99 -7.45 7.11
N GLY A 185 10.05 -7.64 5.80
CA GLY A 185 11.34 -7.65 5.11
C GLY A 185 11.90 -6.24 4.99
N THR A 186 12.22 -5.82 3.76
CA THR A 186 12.75 -4.47 3.52
C THR A 186 11.59 -3.48 3.37
N ILE A 187 11.70 -2.35 4.07
CA ILE A 187 10.80 -1.20 3.97
C ILE A 187 11.55 -0.11 3.20
N ASP A 188 11.12 0.21 1.98
CA ASP A 188 11.87 1.11 1.09
C ASP A 188 10.97 1.90 0.14
N PHE A 189 11.54 2.80 -0.65
CA PHE A 189 10.83 3.64 -1.61
C PHE A 189 9.64 4.37 -0.98
N GLY A 190 9.78 4.81 0.27
CA GLY A 190 8.72 5.49 1.03
C GLY A 190 7.68 4.56 1.65
N GLY A 191 7.91 3.24 1.63
CA GLY A 191 7.09 2.29 2.37
C GLY A 191 7.03 2.63 3.86
N ARG A 192 5.89 2.33 4.49
CA ARG A 192 5.64 2.69 5.89
C ARG A 192 5.13 1.50 6.69
N VAL A 193 5.65 1.35 7.89
CA VAL A 193 5.17 0.42 8.92
C VAL A 193 4.91 1.20 10.19
N VAL A 194 3.75 1.00 10.78
CA VAL A 194 3.32 1.60 12.04
C VAL A 194 2.84 0.49 12.95
N GLY A 195 3.28 0.50 14.20
CA GLY A 195 2.72 -0.34 15.26
C GLY A 195 1.29 0.08 15.49
N GLY A 196 1.07 1.13 16.27
CA GLY A 196 -0.29 1.55 16.57
C GLY A 196 -0.37 2.18 17.94
N SER A 197 -1.37 1.83 18.74
CA SER A 197 -1.38 2.06 20.18
C SER A 197 -0.96 0.81 20.92
N GLU A 198 -0.69 0.93 22.22
CA GLU A 198 -0.19 -0.17 23.06
C GLU A 198 1.25 -0.58 22.70
N ASP A 199 1.77 -1.66 23.30
CA ASP A 199 3.19 -2.01 23.22
C ASP A 199 3.46 -2.93 22.01
N ASP A 200 4.00 -2.38 20.93
CA ASP A 200 4.20 -3.13 19.70
C ASP A 200 5.59 -3.78 19.59
N LEU A 201 5.66 -4.90 18.87
CA LEU A 201 6.93 -5.47 18.40
C LEU A 201 7.02 -5.32 16.87
N ILE A 202 7.94 -4.46 16.42
CA ILE A 202 8.24 -4.27 15.01
C ILE A 202 9.63 -4.83 14.71
N GLU A 203 9.66 -5.89 13.90
CA GLU A 203 10.89 -6.50 13.38
C GLU A 203 10.99 -6.29 11.87
N ALA A 204 12.06 -5.65 11.39
CA ALA A 204 12.28 -5.44 9.96
C ALA A 204 13.67 -5.88 9.49
N LYS A 205 13.81 -6.27 8.21
CA LYS A 205 15.12 -6.61 7.66
C LYS A 205 16.01 -5.37 7.50
N ALA A 206 15.44 -4.27 6.98
CA ALA A 206 16.10 -2.99 6.79
C ALA A 206 15.05 -1.90 6.48
N VAL A 207 15.39 -0.64 6.74
CA VAL A 207 14.54 0.51 6.43
C VAL A 207 15.29 1.56 5.61
N GLY A 208 14.69 2.01 4.51
CA GLY A 208 15.24 3.00 3.58
C GLY A 208 16.66 2.72 3.08
N PRO A 209 17.03 1.50 2.64
CA PRO A 209 18.34 1.26 2.06
C PRO A 209 18.59 2.09 0.78
N GLU A 210 17.56 2.34 -0.03
CA GLU A 210 17.71 3.04 -1.32
C GLU A 210 17.03 4.41 -1.34
N ALA A 211 15.74 4.49 -1.00
CA ALA A 211 14.92 5.68 -1.27
C ALA A 211 13.74 5.87 -0.30
N GLY A 212 14.05 5.82 0.99
CA GLY A 212 13.17 6.22 2.07
C GLY A 212 12.37 5.05 2.59
N GLY A 213 12.00 5.10 3.84
CA GLY A 213 11.17 4.08 4.47
C GLY A 213 11.00 4.47 5.92
N THR A 214 9.86 4.14 6.49
CA THR A 214 9.52 4.59 7.84
C THR A 214 9.03 3.42 8.66
N ILE A 215 9.61 3.28 9.85
CA ILE A 215 9.02 2.55 10.97
C ILE A 215 8.67 3.56 12.04
N GLN A 216 7.46 3.44 12.57
CA GLN A 216 6.99 4.15 13.74
C GLN A 216 6.38 3.13 14.70
N GLY A 217 6.78 3.09 15.97
CA GLY A 217 6.10 2.27 16.99
C GLY A 217 4.71 2.85 17.22
N GLY A 218 4.63 3.92 18.00
CA GLY A 218 3.36 4.58 18.29
C GLY A 218 3.33 5.07 19.72
N PRO A 219 2.16 5.26 20.35
CA PRO A 219 2.05 5.40 21.79
C PRO A 219 2.12 4.03 22.48
N GLY A 220 3.07 3.83 23.39
CA GLY A 220 3.27 2.55 24.07
C GLY A 220 4.73 2.37 24.52
N GLU A 221 5.07 1.19 25.02
CA GLU A 221 6.47 0.77 25.19
C GLU A 221 6.86 -0.13 24.01
N ASP A 222 7.28 0.48 22.90
CA ASP A 222 7.49 -0.25 21.65
C ASP A 222 8.87 -0.90 21.56
N ILE A 223 8.96 -2.07 20.93
CA ILE A 223 10.21 -2.73 20.58
C ILE A 223 10.43 -2.68 19.07
N VAL A 224 11.45 -1.93 18.63
CA VAL A 224 11.80 -1.81 17.21
C VAL A 224 13.19 -2.37 16.92
N ARG A 225 13.28 -3.43 16.11
CA ARG A 225 14.56 -4.13 15.89
C ARG A 225 14.68 -4.84 14.56
N GLY A 226 15.87 -5.38 14.30
CA GLY A 226 16.12 -6.23 13.14
C GLY A 226 15.45 -7.60 13.31
N THR A 227 15.05 -8.23 12.21
CA THR A 227 14.44 -9.57 12.24
C THR A 227 15.27 -10.58 13.02
N GLY A 228 14.60 -11.40 13.84
CA GLY A 228 15.28 -12.38 14.69
C GLY A 228 16.13 -11.73 15.79
N ASN A 229 15.67 -10.61 16.35
CA ASN A 229 16.39 -9.84 17.38
C ASN A 229 17.80 -9.40 16.95
N THR A 230 17.94 -8.95 15.71
CA THR A 230 19.20 -8.39 15.16
C THR A 230 19.19 -6.87 15.22
N VAL A 231 20.27 -6.22 14.80
CA VAL A 231 20.30 -4.76 14.67
C VAL A 231 19.59 -4.36 13.38
N LEU A 232 18.56 -3.52 13.49
CA LEU A 232 17.87 -2.93 12.35
C LEU A 232 18.79 -1.93 11.65
N SER A 233 19.02 -2.14 10.36
CA SER A 233 19.81 -1.24 9.53
C SER A 233 18.95 -0.10 8.97
N ALA A 234 19.15 1.12 9.46
CA ALA A 234 18.58 2.34 8.91
C ALA A 234 19.47 2.90 7.79
N GLY A 235 19.03 2.70 6.55
CA GLY A 235 19.82 2.92 5.35
C GLY A 235 20.08 4.38 4.97
N PRO A 236 21.08 4.65 4.09
CA PRO A 236 21.43 5.99 3.65
C PRO A 236 20.40 6.62 2.70
N GLY A 237 19.37 5.86 2.32
CA GLY A 237 18.26 6.32 1.50
C GLY A 237 17.22 7.12 2.27
N TRP A 238 17.52 7.72 3.42
CA TRP A 238 16.55 8.39 4.30
C TRP A 238 15.61 7.42 5.04
N GLY A 239 16.15 6.30 5.55
CA GLY A 239 15.40 5.42 6.45
C GLY A 239 15.09 6.13 7.78
N VAL A 240 13.85 6.01 8.25
CA VAL A 240 13.39 6.58 9.52
C VAL A 240 12.96 5.44 10.44
N VAL A 241 13.49 5.46 11.66
CA VAL A 241 13.04 4.63 12.77
C VAL A 241 12.66 5.57 13.90
N ASP A 242 11.42 5.48 14.34
CA ASP A 242 10.90 6.27 15.46
C ASP A 242 10.17 5.31 16.41
N GLY A 243 10.61 5.22 17.67
CA GLY A 243 9.88 4.45 18.69
C GLY A 243 8.49 5.04 18.92
N GLY A 244 8.36 6.36 18.90
CA GLY A 244 7.10 7.06 19.15
C GLY A 244 7.03 7.67 20.54
N LEU A 245 5.85 7.61 21.16
CA LEU A 245 5.58 8.18 22.48
C LEU A 245 5.60 7.07 23.53
N GLY A 246 6.58 7.10 24.42
CA GLY A 246 6.63 6.22 25.58
C GLY A 246 8.06 5.84 25.94
N THR A 247 8.24 4.64 26.46
CA THR A 247 9.58 4.11 26.81
C THR A 247 9.91 2.96 25.88
N ASP A 248 10.46 3.30 24.72
CA ASP A 248 10.71 2.34 23.65
C ASP A 248 12.07 1.64 23.81
N ASP A 249 12.21 0.41 23.29
CA ASP A 249 13.47 -0.32 23.15
C ASP A 249 13.79 -0.54 21.66
N CYS A 250 14.73 0.26 21.16
CA CYS A 250 15.15 0.17 19.77
C CYS A 250 16.53 -0.44 19.61
N LYS A 251 16.60 -1.57 18.90
CA LYS A 251 17.86 -2.14 18.44
C LYS A 251 18.08 -1.76 16.97
N ALA A 252 18.44 -0.50 16.73
CA ALA A 252 18.64 0.07 15.39
C ALA A 252 19.98 0.82 15.25
N ALA A 253 20.54 0.86 14.04
CA ALA A 253 21.77 1.60 13.73
C ALA A 253 21.77 2.17 12.31
N HIS A 254 22.41 3.32 12.14
CA HIS A 254 22.66 3.88 10.81
C HIS A 254 23.61 2.97 10.01
N ALA A 255 23.21 2.59 8.79
CA ALA A 255 24.02 1.72 7.93
C ALA A 255 25.37 2.37 7.51
N ALA A 256 25.40 3.70 7.42
CA ALA A 256 26.58 4.49 7.06
C ALA A 256 26.72 5.69 8.02
N PRO A 257 27.21 5.49 9.25
CA PRO A 257 27.17 6.51 10.31
C PRO A 257 27.92 7.80 9.94
N GLU A 258 29.04 7.68 9.21
CA GLU A 258 29.84 8.82 8.75
C GLU A 258 29.14 9.70 7.70
N ARG A 259 28.03 9.22 7.14
CA ARG A 259 27.22 9.91 6.12
C ARG A 259 25.73 9.63 6.34
N ALA A 260 25.32 9.57 7.61
CA ALA A 260 23.96 9.22 7.96
C ALA A 260 22.98 10.22 7.34
N ARG A 261 22.06 9.68 6.54
CA ARG A 261 20.85 10.38 6.06
C ARG A 261 19.59 9.79 6.67
N SER A 262 19.72 8.70 7.41
CA SER A 262 18.66 8.10 8.19
C SER A 262 18.46 8.84 9.51
N THR A 263 17.27 8.67 10.08
CA THR A 263 16.88 9.19 11.38
C THR A 263 16.54 8.02 12.29
N ILE A 264 17.05 8.04 13.52
CA ILE A 264 16.64 7.14 14.60
C ILE A 264 16.26 8.06 15.77
N ALA A 265 15.00 8.00 16.20
CA ALA A 265 14.42 8.89 17.21
C ALA A 265 13.58 8.08 18.21
N ASN A 266 13.42 8.60 19.44
CA ASN A 266 12.68 7.94 20.52
C ASN A 266 13.12 6.46 20.69
N CYS A 267 14.43 6.28 20.71
CA CYS A 267 15.10 4.99 20.67
C CYS A 267 16.35 5.08 21.57
N PRO A 268 16.20 4.86 22.89
CA PRO A 268 17.25 5.07 23.89
C PRO A 268 18.43 4.09 23.79
#